data_AF-A0A7C2TN85-F1
#
_entry.id   AF-A0A7C2TN85-F1
#
_cell.length_a   1.000
_cell.length_b   1.000
_cell.length_c   1.000
_cell.angle_alpha   90.00
_cell.angle_beta   90.00
_cell.angle_gamma   90.00
#
_symmetry.space_group_name_H-M   'P 1'
#
loop_
_entity.id
_entity.type
_entity.pdbx_description
1 polymer ?
#
loop_
_entity_poly.entity_id
_entity_poly.type
_entity_poly.pdbx_seq_one_letter_code
_entity_poly.pdbx_strand_id
1 'polypeptide(L)'
;MESKFGKGFITSLTLICRHFALPPEQAFYGAADHLDGLVVPDQFRGTEIDELVTRLRKRIVWHQPGSGDADEAHEIIRILDRLAVEIDRALGIKDPDMGKFH
;
A
#
# COMPACT_ATOMS: atom_id res chain seq x y z
N MET A 1 -11.24 -5.45 -17.93
CA MET A 1 -9.87 -5.73 -18.40
C MET A 1 -9.25 -6.64 -17.37
N GLU A 2 -8.72 -7.81 -17.73
CA GLU A 2 -7.92 -8.58 -16.76
C GLU A 2 -6.71 -7.73 -16.37
N SER A 3 -6.41 -7.66 -15.07
CA SER A 3 -5.20 -7.00 -14.59
C SER A 3 -3.99 -7.66 -15.26
N LYS A 4 -3.16 -6.88 -15.96
CA LYS A 4 -1.85 -7.36 -16.46
C LYS A 4 -0.85 -7.57 -15.32
N PHE A 5 -1.21 -7.16 -14.11
CA PHE A 5 -0.44 -7.28 -12.88
C PHE A 5 -1.04 -8.36 -11.98
N GLY A 6 -0.23 -8.94 -11.09
CA GLY A 6 -0.72 -9.95 -10.13
C GLY A 6 -1.92 -9.44 -9.33
N LYS A 7 -2.86 -10.34 -9.01
CA LYS A 7 -4.08 -10.03 -8.24
C LYS A 7 -3.99 -10.65 -6.84
N GLY A 8 -4.52 -9.95 -5.84
CA GLY A 8 -4.61 -10.44 -4.47
C GLY A 8 -4.29 -9.37 -3.45
N PHE A 9 -4.48 -9.68 -2.17
CA PHE A 9 -4.22 -8.71 -1.11
C PHE A 9 -2.72 -8.43 -0.95
N ILE A 10 -1.96 -9.45 -0.51
CA ILE A 10 -0.53 -9.35 -0.25
C ILE A 10 0.27 -9.08 -1.54
N THR A 11 -0.10 -9.73 -2.65
CA THR A 11 0.59 -9.53 -3.94
C THR A 11 0.51 -8.08 -4.40
N SER A 12 -0.68 -7.47 -4.36
CA SER A 12 -0.84 -6.08 -4.81
C SER A 12 -0.17 -5.09 -3.86
N LEU A 13 -0.26 -5.31 -2.53
CA LEU A 13 0.49 -4.51 -1.57
C LEU A 13 2.00 -4.58 -1.82
N THR A 14 2.53 -5.78 -2.08
CA THR A 14 3.95 -5.97 -2.40
C THR A 14 4.37 -5.19 -3.64
N LEU A 15 3.54 -5.21 -4.69
CA LEU A 15 3.82 -4.49 -5.94
C LEU A 15 3.75 -2.97 -5.74
N ILE A 16 2.83 -2.48 -4.91
CA ILE A 16 2.76 -1.07 -4.52
C ILE A 16 4.01 -0.68 -3.71
N CYS A 17 4.42 -1.47 -2.71
CA CYS A 17 5.63 -1.19 -1.93
C CYS A 17 6.88 -1.07 -2.80
N ARG A 18 7.00 -1.86 -3.88
CA ARG A 18 8.13 -1.76 -4.82
C ARG A 18 8.24 -0.40 -5.49
N HIS A 19 7.12 0.24 -5.78
CA HIS A 19 7.11 1.59 -6.34
C HIS A 19 7.56 2.62 -5.31
N PHE A 20 7.02 2.55 -4.09
CA PHE A 20 7.36 3.49 -3.01
C PHE A 20 8.71 3.22 -2.33
N ALA A 21 9.44 2.20 -2.78
CA ALA A 21 10.85 2.00 -2.48
C ALA A 21 11.79 2.76 -3.44
N LEU A 22 11.26 3.32 -4.52
CA LEU A 22 11.99 4.18 -5.45
C LEU A 22 12.00 5.63 -4.94
N PRO A 23 12.88 6.50 -5.49
CA PRO A 23 12.80 7.94 -5.26
C PRO A 23 11.40 8.51 -5.55
N PRO A 24 10.93 9.54 -4.81
CA PRO A 24 9.57 10.06 -4.94
C PRO A 24 9.13 10.43 -6.36
N GLU A 25 10.04 10.94 -7.19
CA GLU A 25 9.79 11.27 -8.59
C GLU A 25 9.45 10.06 -9.47
N GLN A 26 9.80 8.85 -9.02
CA GLN A 26 9.52 7.59 -9.71
C GLN A 26 8.36 6.82 -9.05
N ALA A 27 8.08 7.06 -7.77
CA ALA A 27 7.20 6.23 -6.95
C ALA A 27 5.73 6.16 -7.43
N PHE A 28 5.23 7.16 -8.17
CA PHE A 28 3.84 7.14 -8.63
C PHE A 28 3.66 6.50 -10.02
N TYR A 29 4.74 6.25 -10.77
CA TYR A 29 4.64 5.72 -12.13
C TYR A 29 4.13 4.27 -12.13
N GLY A 30 2.87 4.07 -12.55
CA GLY A 30 2.27 2.74 -12.62
C GLY A 30 1.90 2.15 -11.25
N ALA A 31 1.89 2.95 -10.17
CA ALA A 31 1.44 2.52 -8.85
C ALA A 31 -0.07 2.29 -8.82
N ALA A 32 -0.84 3.15 -9.50
CA ALA A 32 -2.29 3.06 -9.59
C ALA A 32 -2.78 1.76 -10.26
N ASP A 33 -2.00 1.21 -11.18
CA ASP A 33 -2.36 -0.01 -11.92
C ASP A 33 -2.50 -1.24 -11.00
N HIS A 34 -1.79 -1.25 -9.87
CA HIS A 34 -1.89 -2.34 -8.89
C HIS A 34 -3.12 -2.25 -8.00
N LEU A 35 -3.83 -1.12 -7.99
CA LEU A 35 -5.06 -0.94 -7.20
C LEU A 35 -6.22 -1.76 -7.76
N ASP A 36 -6.26 -1.98 -9.08
CA ASP A 36 -7.29 -2.81 -9.73
C ASP A 36 -7.16 -4.29 -9.32
N GLY A 37 -5.93 -4.75 -9.06
CA GLY A 37 -5.63 -6.10 -8.56
C GLY A 37 -5.76 -6.25 -7.04
N LEU A 38 -5.79 -5.14 -6.29
CA LEU A 38 -5.87 -5.15 -4.84
C LEU A 38 -7.26 -5.56 -4.38
N VAL A 39 -7.35 -6.68 -3.65
CA VAL A 39 -8.62 -7.20 -3.11
C VAL A 39 -8.47 -7.35 -1.61
N VAL A 40 -9.32 -6.67 -0.83
CA VAL A 40 -9.35 -6.80 0.63
C VAL A 40 -10.11 -8.09 0.98
N PRO A 41 -9.51 -9.03 1.72
CA PRO A 41 -10.17 -10.24 2.21
C PRO A 41 -11.39 -9.91 3.08
N ASP A 42 -12.43 -10.74 3.01
CA ASP A 42 -13.69 -10.51 3.72
C ASP A 42 -13.50 -10.37 5.24
N GLN A 43 -12.57 -11.13 5.82
CA GLN A 43 -12.22 -11.07 7.24
C GLN A 43 -11.68 -9.69 7.71
N PHE A 44 -11.22 -8.85 6.78
CA PHE A 44 -10.70 -7.52 7.10
C PHE A 44 -11.72 -6.40 6.83
N ARG A 45 -12.90 -6.70 6.29
CA ARG A 45 -13.92 -5.68 5.99
C ARG A 45 -14.38 -4.96 7.26
N GLY A 46 -14.43 -3.63 7.18
CA GLY A 46 -14.79 -2.78 8.32
C GLY A 46 -13.75 -2.73 9.44
N THR A 47 -12.55 -3.27 9.24
CA THR A 47 -11.42 -3.17 10.19
C THR A 47 -10.51 -1.99 9.83
N GLU A 48 -9.55 -1.66 10.70
CA GLU A 48 -8.51 -0.67 10.42
C GLU A 48 -7.76 -0.96 9.11
N ILE A 49 -7.57 -2.25 8.76
CA ILE A 49 -6.93 -2.66 7.51
C ILE A 49 -7.74 -2.17 6.29
N ASP A 50 -9.07 -2.30 6.31
CA ASP A 50 -9.94 -1.87 5.21
C ASP A 50 -9.99 -0.35 5.09
N GLU A 51 -9.94 0.36 6.22
CA GLU A 51 -9.82 1.83 6.23
C GLU A 51 -8.48 2.30 5.65
N LEU A 52 -7.37 1.68 6.06
CA LEU A 52 -6.03 2.00 5.57
C LEU A 52 -5.91 1.73 4.07
N VAL A 53 -6.44 0.61 3.57
CA VAL A 53 -6.51 0.32 2.13
C VAL A 53 -7.33 1.38 1.39
N THR A 54 -8.44 1.83 1.97
CA THR A 54 -9.27 2.88 1.39
C THR A 54 -8.50 4.21 1.30
N ARG A 55 -7.76 4.57 2.34
CA ARG A 55 -6.89 5.77 2.34
C ARG A 55 -5.76 5.65 1.32
N LEU A 56 -5.09 4.49 1.27
CA LEU A 56 -4.04 4.18 0.30
C LEU A 56 -4.53 4.39 -1.14
N ARG A 57 -5.70 3.84 -1.48
CA ARG A 57 -6.31 3.99 -2.81
C ARG A 57 -6.53 5.44 -3.18
N LYS A 58 -7.17 6.21 -2.30
CA LYS A 58 -7.48 7.63 -2.56
C LYS A 58 -6.21 8.43 -2.84
N ARG A 59 -5.20 8.24 -1.99
CA ARG A 59 -3.90 8.91 -2.11
C ARG A 59 -3.22 8.58 -3.44
N ILE A 60 -3.06 7.29 -3.77
CA ILE A 60 -2.41 6.90 -5.03
C ILE A 60 -3.17 7.40 -6.27
N VAL A 61 -4.50 7.37 -6.27
CA VAL A 61 -5.33 7.82 -7.42
C VAL A 61 -5.27 9.33 -7.63
N TRP A 62 -5.15 10.12 -6.56
CA TRP A 62 -5.16 11.58 -6.67
C TRP A 62 -3.83 12.17 -7.16
N HIS A 63 -2.77 11.37 -7.24
CA HIS A 63 -1.45 11.85 -7.63
C HIS A 63 -1.10 11.54 -9.08
N GLN A 64 -0.53 12.53 -9.75
CA GLN A 64 -0.08 12.37 -11.13
C GLN A 64 1.24 11.59 -11.17
N PRO A 65 1.36 10.59 -12.07
CA PRO A 65 2.65 9.95 -12.34
C PRO A 65 3.73 10.98 -12.65
N GLY A 66 4.85 10.91 -11.93
CA GLY A 66 5.98 11.83 -12.10
C GLY A 66 5.85 13.18 -11.40
N SER A 67 4.89 13.35 -10.48
CA SER A 67 4.73 14.59 -9.71
C SER A 67 5.93 14.92 -8.81
N GLY A 68 6.70 13.92 -8.38
CA GLY A 68 7.81 14.13 -7.42
C GLY A 68 7.35 14.57 -6.04
N ASP A 69 6.09 14.32 -5.67
CA ASP A 69 5.53 14.70 -4.38
C ASP A 69 6.08 13.80 -3.26
N ALA A 70 7.22 14.22 -2.70
CA ALA A 70 7.92 13.52 -1.63
C ALA A 70 7.10 13.42 -0.35
N ASP A 71 6.35 14.47 0.00
CA ASP A 71 5.53 14.49 1.21
C ASP A 71 4.40 13.46 1.09
N GLU A 72 3.75 13.39 -0.07
CA GLU A 72 2.77 12.34 -0.30
C GLU A 72 3.42 10.94 -0.32
N ALA A 73 4.55 10.77 -1.00
CA ALA A 73 5.23 9.48 -1.04
C ALA A 73 5.52 8.97 0.38
N HIS A 74 5.97 9.85 1.27
CA HIS A 74 6.17 9.53 2.70
C HIS A 74 4.87 9.18 3.42
N GLU A 75 3.76 9.87 3.14
CA GLU A 75 2.46 9.54 3.71
C GLU A 75 1.95 8.16 3.27
N ILE A 76 2.17 7.80 2.00
CA ILE A 76 1.83 6.47 1.48
C ILE A 76 2.69 5.40 2.15
N ILE A 77 3.99 5.64 2.29
CA ILE A 77 4.90 4.74 3.01
C ILE A 77 4.40 4.50 4.44
N ARG A 78 4.02 5.56 5.18
CA ARG A 78 3.45 5.43 6.54
C ARG A 78 2.19 4.57 6.57
N ILE A 79 1.32 4.67 5.57
CA ILE A 79 0.12 3.82 5.46
C ILE A 79 0.50 2.36 5.18
N LEU A 80 1.48 2.12 4.31
CA LEU A 80 1.97 0.77 4.00
C LEU A 80 2.62 0.12 5.22
N ASP A 81 3.43 0.86 5.97
CA ASP A 81 4.06 0.39 7.22
C ASP A 81 3.00 0.03 8.26
N ARG A 82 1.98 0.90 8.42
CA ARG A 82 0.87 0.63 9.33
C ARG A 82 0.05 -0.59 8.89
N LEU A 83 -0.19 -0.74 7.59
CA LEU A 83 -0.87 -1.92 7.04
C LEU A 83 -0.12 -3.21 7.38
N ALA A 84 1.21 -3.22 7.23
CA ALA A 84 2.01 -4.40 7.56
C ALA A 84 1.82 -4.81 9.03
N VAL A 85 1.92 -3.85 9.96
CA VAL A 85 1.75 -4.10 11.39
C VAL A 85 0.33 -4.59 11.72
N GLU A 86 -0.72 -3.96 11.16
CA GLU A 86 -2.09 -4.40 11.44
C GLU A 86 -2.41 -5.76 10.86
N ILE A 87 -1.84 -6.10 9.68
CA ILE A 87 -1.95 -7.44 9.11
C ILE A 87 -1.29 -8.46 10.03
N ASP A 88 -0.08 -8.20 10.50
CA ASP A 88 0.63 -9.11 11.43
C ASP A 88 -0.15 -9.32 12.73
N ARG A 89 -0.74 -8.27 13.29
CA ARG A 89 -1.63 -8.38 14.46
C ARG A 89 -2.84 -9.25 14.17
N ALA A 90 -3.48 -9.06 13.01
CA ALA A 90 -4.63 -9.86 12.61
C ALA A 90 -4.27 -11.33 12.34
N LEU A 91 -3.01 -11.62 11.97
CA LEU A 91 -2.46 -12.97 11.84
C LEU A 91 -2.04 -13.58 13.20
N GLY A 92 -2.12 -12.83 14.30
CA GLY A 92 -1.80 -13.29 15.64
C GLY A 92 -0.31 -13.25 15.99
N ILE A 93 0.50 -12.52 15.23
CA ILE A 93 1.91 -12.29 15.56
C ILE A 93 1.97 -11.41 16.81
N LYS A 94 2.72 -11.86 17.83
CA LYS A 94 2.87 -11.12 19.09
C LYS A 94 3.91 -10.02 18.92
N ASP A 95 3.53 -8.79 19.26
CA ASP A 95 4.36 -7.59 19.23
C ASP A 95 5.02 -7.31 17.86
N PRO A 96 4.23 -7.16 16.78
CA PRO A 96 4.77 -6.84 15.47
C PRO A 96 5.28 -5.39 15.44
N ASP A 97 6.49 -5.22 14.91
CA ASP A 97 7.17 -3.95 14.75
C ASP A 97 7.87 -3.90 13.39
N MET A 98 7.90 -2.72 12.79
CA MET A 98 8.67 -2.44 11.56
C MET A 98 10.16 -2.23 11.88
N GLY A 99 10.51 -2.05 13.15
CA GLY A 99 11.85 -1.68 13.58
C GLY A 99 12.14 -0.20 13.33
N LYS A 100 13.38 0.20 13.61
CA LYS A 100 13.88 1.55 13.32
C LYS A 100 14.76 1.50 12.09
N PHE A 101 14.31 2.09 10.99
CA PHE A 101 15.15 2.32 9.82
C PHE A 101 15.99 3.59 10.09
N HIS A 102 17.31 3.43 10.04
CA HIS A 102 18.30 4.50 10.18
C HIS A 102 18.87 4.89 8.82
#